data_AF-A0A3D0QAK6-F1
#
_entry.id   AF-A0A3D0QAK6-F1
#
_cell.length_a   1.000
_cell.length_b   1.000
_cell.length_c   1.000
_cell.angle_alpha   90.00
_cell.angle_beta   90.00
_cell.angle_gamma   90.00
#
_symmetry.space_group_name_H-M   'P 1'
#
loop_
_entity.id
_entity.type
_entity.pdbx_description
1 polymer ?
#
loop_
_entity_poly.entity_id
_entity_poly.type
_entity_poly.pdbx_seq_one_letter_code
_entity_poly.pdbx_strand_id
1 'polypeptide(L)'
;IEDVHTYLQEKQVFSSAESDAVARTKTGEVCGLRKRVGKGFVTALGFAFGYTTDDHLLVYQKIIAFDHIKREAKVSDPDIQFVIRRGKKYSYMFLLNYHNARKTFTVGSRRYSLDPFSCKVIKRK
;
A
#
# COMPACT_ATOMS: atom_id res chain seq x y z
N ILE A 1 -0.74 -14.97 -9.30
CA ILE A 1 0.32 -13.96 -9.04
C ILE A 1 1.54 -14.43 -9.83
N GLU A 2 1.86 -13.77 -10.94
CA GLU A 2 3.18 -13.96 -11.58
C GLU A 2 4.25 -13.52 -10.58
N ASP A 3 5.36 -14.24 -10.55
CA ASP A 3 6.22 -14.40 -9.36
C ASP A 3 6.54 -13.08 -8.65
N VAL A 4 5.84 -12.85 -7.54
CA VAL A 4 6.29 -11.89 -6.53
C VAL A 4 7.64 -12.39 -6.06
N HIS A 5 8.69 -11.61 -6.31
CA HIS A 5 10.02 -11.92 -5.80
C HIS A 5 9.95 -11.98 -4.27
N THR A 6 10.17 -13.17 -3.73
CA THR A 6 10.17 -13.49 -2.31
C THR A 6 11.44 -14.28 -2.00
N TYR A 7 12.00 -14.07 -0.81
CA TYR A 7 13.15 -14.83 -0.33
C TYR A 7 12.83 -16.31 -0.10
N LEU A 8 11.57 -16.63 0.14
CA LEU A 8 11.08 -18.00 0.27
C LEU A 8 10.68 -18.52 -1.11
N GLN A 9 11.46 -19.45 -1.66
CA GLN A 9 11.16 -20.07 -2.96
C GLN A 9 9.84 -20.86 -2.93
N GLU A 10 9.51 -21.44 -1.78
CA GLU A 10 8.28 -22.19 -1.57
C GLU A 10 7.18 -21.28 -1.02
N LYS A 11 6.01 -21.35 -1.67
CA LYS A 11 4.79 -20.69 -1.21
C LYS A 11 4.03 -21.68 -0.33
N GLN A 12 3.64 -21.27 0.87
CA GLN A 12 2.73 -22.06 1.69
C GLN A 12 1.38 -22.18 0.97
N VAL A 13 0.98 -23.41 0.69
CA VAL A 13 -0.32 -23.73 0.11
C VAL A 13 -1.31 -23.98 1.24
N PHE A 14 -2.55 -23.54 1.05
CA PHE A 14 -3.62 -23.72 2.02
C PHE A 14 -4.69 -24.66 1.46
N SER A 15 -5.28 -25.47 2.35
CA SER A 15 -6.51 -26.20 2.10
C SER A 15 -7.61 -25.70 3.04
N SER A 16 -8.74 -25.27 2.48
CA SER A 16 -9.92 -24.87 3.26
C SER A 16 -11.17 -24.96 2.39
N ALA A 17 -12.20 -25.65 2.88
CA ALA A 17 -13.49 -25.75 2.19
C ALA A 17 -14.34 -24.47 2.32
N GLU A 18 -14.14 -23.68 3.38
CA GLU A 18 -15.01 -22.54 3.74
C GLU A 18 -14.35 -21.16 3.59
N SER A 19 -13.33 -21.04 2.73
CA SER A 19 -12.57 -19.79 2.58
C SER A 19 -12.50 -19.36 1.12
N ASP A 20 -12.49 -18.05 0.89
CA ASP A 20 -12.34 -17.48 -0.43
C ASP A 20 -10.86 -17.48 -0.84
N ALA A 21 -10.55 -18.07 -1.98
CA ALA A 21 -9.21 -18.01 -2.55
C ALA A 21 -8.93 -16.61 -3.11
N VAL A 22 -7.95 -15.90 -2.55
CA VAL A 22 -7.54 -14.55 -2.98
C VAL A 22 -6.22 -14.54 -3.76
N ALA A 23 -5.46 -15.65 -3.70
CA ALA A 23 -4.26 -15.84 -4.50
C ALA A 23 -4.03 -17.31 -4.86
N ARG A 24 -3.45 -17.54 -6.04
CA ARG A 24 -3.07 -18.86 -6.53
C ARG A 24 -1.64 -18.87 -7.09
N THR A 25 -0.97 -20.01 -6.96
CA THR A 25 0.29 -20.35 -7.64
C THR A 25 0.06 -20.46 -9.15
N LYS A 26 1.16 -20.59 -9.93
CA LYS A 26 1.07 -20.83 -11.38
C LYS A 26 0.41 -22.17 -11.71
N THR A 27 0.57 -23.16 -10.84
CA THR A 27 -0.03 -24.50 -10.91
C THR A 27 -1.48 -24.53 -10.41
N GLY A 28 -2.05 -23.39 -9.98
CA GLY A 28 -3.45 -23.25 -9.59
C GLY A 28 -3.75 -23.50 -8.11
N GLU A 29 -2.74 -23.90 -7.34
CA GLU A 29 -2.84 -24.16 -5.89
C GLU A 29 -3.12 -22.86 -5.13
N VAL A 30 -3.91 -22.95 -4.07
CA VAL A 30 -4.31 -21.77 -3.29
C VAL A 30 -3.18 -21.36 -2.35
N CYS A 31 -2.60 -20.18 -2.57
CA CYS A 31 -1.53 -19.61 -1.72
C CYS A 31 -1.95 -18.30 -1.04
N GLY A 32 -3.24 -17.98 -1.06
CA GLY A 32 -3.81 -16.89 -0.27
C GLY A 32 -5.29 -17.13 -0.02
N LEU A 33 -5.70 -16.98 1.23
CA LEU A 33 -7.07 -17.19 1.69
C LEU A 33 -7.60 -15.94 2.38
N ARG A 34 -8.90 -15.72 2.22
CA ARG A 34 -9.65 -14.78 3.05
C ARG A 34 -10.83 -15.50 3.70
N LYS A 35 -10.95 -15.39 5.01
CA LYS A 35 -12.02 -16.01 5.80
C LYS A 35 -12.69 -14.97 6.68
N ARG A 36 -14.03 -15.01 6.75
CA ARG A 36 -14.80 -14.23 7.72
C ARG A 36 -14.61 -14.81 9.11
N VAL A 37 -14.23 -13.98 10.08
CA VAL A 37 -14.09 -14.37 11.49
C VAL A 37 -14.83 -13.34 12.34
N GLY A 38 -15.93 -13.77 12.96
CA GLY A 38 -16.85 -12.86 13.65
C GLY A 38 -17.37 -11.77 12.72
N LYS A 39 -17.17 -10.50 13.11
CA LYS A 39 -17.57 -9.32 12.31
C LYS A 39 -16.49 -8.85 11.32
N GLY A 40 -15.31 -9.48 11.32
CA GLY A 40 -14.17 -9.08 10.50
C GLY A 40 -13.75 -10.15 9.49
N PHE A 41 -12.57 -9.92 8.90
CA PHE A 41 -11.93 -10.84 7.97
C PHE A 41 -10.48 -11.07 8.38
N VAL A 42 -9.99 -12.27 8.12
CA VAL A 42 -8.57 -12.60 8.14
C VAL A 42 -8.14 -12.90 6.72
N THR A 43 -7.10 -12.23 6.26
CA THR A 43 -6.43 -12.54 4.98
C THR A 43 -5.08 -13.15 5.29
N ALA A 44 -4.89 -14.42 4.92
CA ALA A 44 -3.63 -15.13 5.04
C ALA A 44 -2.96 -15.23 3.67
N LEU A 45 -1.68 -14.86 3.59
CA LEU A 45 -0.87 -14.98 2.38
C LEU A 45 0.25 -15.98 2.67
N GLY A 46 0.36 -17.01 1.85
CA GLY A 46 1.36 -18.06 1.97
C GLY A 46 2.70 -17.68 1.35
N PHE A 47 2.96 -16.39 1.22
CA PHE A 47 4.19 -15.85 0.67
C PHE A 47 4.54 -14.57 1.41
N ALA A 48 5.83 -14.27 1.48
CA ALA A 48 6.33 -13.05 2.09
C ALA A 48 6.66 -12.01 1.01
N PHE A 49 6.65 -10.75 1.40
CA PHE A 49 7.24 -9.69 0.60
C PHE A 49 8.72 -9.57 0.99
N GLY A 50 9.61 -9.70 0.02
CA GLY A 50 11.05 -9.41 0.20
C GLY A 50 11.33 -7.91 0.13
N TYR A 51 12.42 -7.51 -0.54
CA TYR A 51 12.62 -6.11 -0.90
C TYR A 51 11.43 -5.58 -1.69
N THR A 52 10.89 -4.43 -1.27
CA THR A 52 9.72 -3.83 -1.91
C THR A 52 10.07 -3.44 -3.35
N THR A 53 9.59 -4.23 -4.32
CA THR A 53 9.59 -3.86 -5.73
C THR A 53 8.29 -3.12 -6.08
N ASP A 54 8.22 -2.49 -7.25
CA ASP A 54 7.00 -1.86 -7.74
C ASP A 54 5.81 -2.85 -7.80
N ASP A 55 6.07 -4.12 -8.09
CA ASP A 55 5.05 -5.18 -8.07
C ASP A 55 4.44 -5.38 -6.68
N HIS A 56 5.23 -5.21 -5.62
CA HIS A 56 4.72 -5.32 -4.25
C HIS A 56 3.75 -4.17 -3.94
N LEU A 57 3.97 -2.98 -4.49
CA LEU A 57 3.04 -1.85 -4.35
C LEU A 57 1.67 -2.17 -4.96
N LEU A 58 1.64 -2.86 -6.10
CA LEU A 58 0.39 -3.32 -6.73
C LEU A 58 -0.32 -4.37 -5.88
N VAL A 59 0.43 -5.27 -5.25
CA VAL A 59 -0.14 -6.27 -4.34
C VAL A 59 -0.71 -5.61 -3.08
N TYR A 60 0.02 -4.69 -2.45
CA TYR A 60 -0.49 -3.93 -1.30
C TYR A 60 -1.76 -3.18 -1.66
N GLN A 61 -1.81 -2.54 -2.84
CA GLN A 61 -3.01 -1.85 -3.31
C GLN A 61 -4.23 -2.77 -3.42
N LYS A 62 -4.04 -4.00 -3.93
CA LYS A 62 -5.12 -5.00 -4.01
C LYS A 62 -5.57 -5.47 -2.62
N ILE A 63 -4.62 -5.71 -1.71
CA ILE A 63 -4.91 -6.14 -0.34
C ILE A 63 -5.71 -5.08 0.41
N ILE A 64 -5.32 -3.80 0.37
CA ILE A 64 -6.05 -2.75 1.09
C ILE A 64 -7.42 -2.45 0.46
N ALA A 65 -7.59 -2.73 -0.85
CA ALA A 65 -8.87 -2.56 -1.55
C ALA A 65 -9.93 -3.56 -1.08
N PHE A 66 -9.52 -4.72 -0.56
CA PHE A 66 -10.41 -5.71 0.04
C PHE A 66 -11.24 -5.18 1.20
N ASP A 67 -10.71 -4.18 1.92
CA ASP A 67 -11.36 -3.53 3.06
C ASP A 67 -11.81 -2.10 2.71
N HIS A 68 -11.86 -1.76 1.42
CA HIS A 68 -12.23 -0.44 0.90
C HIS A 68 -11.43 0.72 1.53
N ILE A 69 -10.19 0.46 1.95
CA ILE A 69 -9.31 1.47 2.53
C ILE A 69 -8.95 2.47 1.41
N LYS A 70 -9.26 3.74 1.65
CA LYS A 70 -9.00 4.83 0.70
C LYS A 70 -7.73 5.57 1.08
N ARG A 71 -7.01 6.05 0.06
CA ARG A 71 -5.91 6.99 0.26
C ARG A 71 -6.44 8.27 0.93
N GLU A 72 -5.70 8.71 1.94
CA GLU A 72 -5.99 9.90 2.75
C GLU A 72 -5.83 11.23 1.96
N ALA A 73 -5.00 11.22 0.92
CA ALA A 73 -4.85 12.34 -0.01
C ALA A 73 -4.51 11.87 -1.41
N LYS A 74 -4.85 12.69 -2.42
CA LYS A 74 -4.42 12.55 -3.80
C LYS A 74 -3.18 13.42 -4.03
N VAL A 75 -2.02 12.78 -4.08
CA VAL A 75 -0.74 13.38 -4.49
C VAL A 75 -0.40 12.84 -5.87
N SER A 76 -0.07 13.71 -6.83
CA SER A 76 0.11 13.30 -8.23
C SER A 76 1.42 12.57 -8.50
N ASP A 77 2.47 12.88 -7.75
CA ASP A 77 3.79 12.26 -7.86
C ASP A 77 3.90 11.14 -6.82
N PRO A 78 4.01 9.85 -7.23
CA PRO A 78 4.05 8.71 -6.32
C PRO A 78 5.32 8.68 -5.46
N ASP A 79 6.38 9.38 -5.87
CA ASP A 79 7.64 9.44 -5.12
C ASP A 79 7.57 10.41 -3.94
N ILE A 80 6.54 11.26 -3.90
CA ILE A 80 6.30 12.15 -2.77
C ILE A 80 5.57 11.39 -1.68
N GLN A 81 6.30 11.08 -0.62
CA GLN A 81 5.69 10.51 0.57
C GLN A 81 4.90 11.57 1.33
N PHE A 82 3.79 11.16 1.93
CA PHE A 82 3.00 12.04 2.76
C PHE A 82 2.43 11.34 3.99
N VAL A 83 2.26 12.11 5.05
CA VAL A 83 1.61 11.68 6.29
C VAL A 83 0.63 12.75 6.73
N ILE A 84 -0.57 12.35 7.16
CA ILE A 84 -1.55 13.26 7.75
C ILE A 84 -1.66 12.97 9.25
N ARG A 85 -1.41 14.00 10.08
CA ARG A 85 -1.66 13.96 11.53
C ARG A 85 -2.84 14.85 11.86
N ARG A 86 -3.89 14.29 12.47
CA ARG A 86 -5.10 15.01 12.86
C ARG A 86 -5.10 15.27 14.37
N GLY A 87 -5.29 16.52 14.75
CA GLY A 87 -5.60 16.93 16.12
C GLY A 87 -7.03 17.46 16.22
N LYS A 88 -7.44 17.89 17.41
CA LYS A 88 -8.82 18.37 17.66
C LYS A 88 -9.21 19.62 16.85
N LYS A 89 -8.26 20.52 16.60
CA LYS A 89 -8.49 21.84 15.98
C LYS A 89 -7.83 22.01 14.61
N TYR A 90 -6.85 21.16 14.30
CA TYR A 90 -6.04 21.30 13.10
C TYR A 90 -5.62 19.92 12.60
N SER A 91 -5.44 19.81 11.29
CA SER A 91 -4.72 18.71 10.66
C SER A 91 -3.47 19.21 9.95
N TYR A 92 -2.43 18.38 9.95
CA TYR A 92 -1.14 18.68 9.34
C TYR A 92 -0.82 17.59 8.31
N MET A 93 -0.61 18.00 7.07
CA MET A 93 -0.10 17.13 6.02
C MET A 93 1.38 17.43 5.80
N PHE A 94 2.21 16.43 6.04
CA PHE A 94 3.64 16.45 5.77
C PHE A 94 3.85 15.90 4.36
N LEU A 95 4.57 16.64 3.52
CA LEU A 95 4.99 16.26 2.17
C LEU A 95 6.51 16.15 2.17
N LEU A 96 7.06 15.01 1.76
CA LEU A 96 8.47 14.67 1.89
C LEU A 96 9.05 14.36 0.50
N ASN A 97 10.14 15.02 0.13
CA ASN A 97 10.95 14.68 -1.02
C ASN A 97 12.27 14.06 -0.56
N TYR A 98 12.38 12.74 -0.65
CA TYR A 98 13.63 12.02 -0.32
C TYR A 98 14.60 11.89 -1.50
N HIS A 99 14.28 12.49 -2.65
CA HIS A 99 15.12 12.41 -3.84
C HIS A 99 16.11 13.57 -3.89
N ASN A 100 17.23 13.33 -4.57
CA ASN A 100 18.28 14.33 -4.82
C ASN A 100 17.90 15.34 -5.94
N ALA A 101 16.64 15.37 -6.37
CA ALA A 101 16.14 16.24 -7.42
C ALA A 101 14.93 17.04 -6.94
N ARG A 102 14.78 18.27 -7.44
CA ARG A 102 13.58 19.06 -7.19
C ARG A 102 12.37 18.37 -7.83
N LYS A 103 11.30 18.18 -7.06
CA LYS A 103 10.06 17.56 -7.52
C LYS A 103 8.93 18.57 -7.56
N THR A 104 8.10 18.48 -8.59
CA THR A 104 6.91 19.31 -8.77
C THR A 104 5.69 18.43 -8.96
N PHE A 105 4.67 18.63 -8.13
CA PHE A 105 3.52 17.75 -8.02
C PHE A 105 2.27 18.52 -7.58
N THR A 106 1.11 17.87 -7.60
CA THR A 106 -0.12 18.42 -7.07
C THR A 106 -0.63 17.66 -5.86
N VAL A 107 -1.29 18.39 -4.96
CA VAL A 107 -2.09 17.82 -3.87
C VAL A 107 -3.52 18.33 -4.05
N GLY A 108 -4.42 17.44 -4.44
CA GLY A 108 -5.73 17.85 -4.97
C GLY A 108 -5.55 18.69 -6.24
N SER A 109 -5.98 19.95 -6.21
CA SER A 109 -5.85 20.90 -7.32
C SER A 109 -4.66 21.87 -7.20
N ARG A 110 -3.95 21.87 -6.07
CA ARG A 110 -2.87 22.85 -5.82
C ARG A 110 -1.51 22.27 -6.21
N ARG A 111 -0.72 23.04 -6.95
CA ARG A 111 0.65 22.71 -7.35
C ARG A 111 1.66 23.08 -6.26
N TYR A 112 2.65 22.23 -6.05
CA TYR A 112 3.75 22.42 -5.11
C TYR A 112 5.07 22.03 -5.77
N SER A 113 6.16 22.62 -5.30
CA SER A 113 7.52 22.19 -5.61
C SER A 113 8.30 22.05 -4.31
N LEU A 114 9.08 20.97 -4.21
CA LEU A 114 9.99 20.70 -3.09
C LEU A 114 11.40 20.55 -3.62
N ASP A 115 12.35 21.16 -2.92
CA ASP A 115 13.78 20.98 -3.19
C ASP A 115 14.23 19.56 -2.80
N PRO A 116 15.40 19.11 -3.27
CA PRO A 116 15.98 17.85 -2.84
C PRO A 116 16.01 17.69 -1.32
N PHE A 117 15.74 16.47 -0.82
CA PHE A 117 15.82 16.13 0.61
C PHE A 117 15.06 17.09 1.55
N SER A 118 13.94 17.64 1.10
CA SER A 118 13.19 18.65 1.84
C SER A 118 11.77 18.20 2.19
N CYS A 119 11.13 18.92 3.10
CA CYS A 119 9.72 18.71 3.44
C CYS A 119 8.92 20.00 3.43
N LYS A 120 7.61 19.87 3.23
CA LYS A 120 6.64 20.94 3.43
C LYS A 120 5.50 20.47 4.30
N VAL A 121 5.09 21.32 5.23
CA VAL A 121 3.95 21.06 6.11
C VAL A 121 2.79 21.97 5.73
N ILE A 122 1.63 21.38 5.42
CA ILE A 122 0.39 22.08 5.15
C ILE A 122 -0.51 21.94 6.37
N LYS A 123 -0.79 23.06 7.03
CA LYS A 123 -1.77 23.15 8.11
C LYS A 123 -3.17 23.40 7.54
N ARG A 124 -4.16 22.66 8.01
CA ARG A 124 -5.60 22.89 7.75
C ARG A 124 -6.35 23.01 9.07
N LYS A 125 -7.36 23.87 9.12
CA LYS A 125 -8.35 23.88 10.21
C LYS A 125 -9.26 22.67 10.05
#